data_AF-A0A1X7BUB5-F1
#
_entry.id   AF-A0A1X7BUB5-F1
#
_cell.length_a   1.000
_cell.length_b   1.000
_cell.length_c   1.000
_cell.angle_alpha   90.00
_cell.angle_beta   90.00
_cell.angle_gamma   90.00
#
_symmetry.space_group_name_H-M   'P 1'
#
loop_
_entity.id
_entity.type
_entity.pdbx_description
1 polymer ?
#
loop_
_entity_poly.entity_id
_entity_poly.type
_entity_poly.pdbx_seq_one_letter_code
_entity_poly.pdbx_strand_id
1 'polypeptide(L)'
;MRFILMAATLICVTGIANPAQASQLDSCDIVEGLLALPTDIELVRAGRGDARQFKRNLAQSLSVLKDRRRVAVFSKAEVRTLRIFAGAVREDWKLNGTSANGRKIPGLTRTSKTIQSQLSAIVEKFGCIPHGSNAGSSLWSTGSAPIKPFTLLFVVVGMVLVLLGAYWLVRSRYSAQRKICRLPALIRYDGICTATTMLDISRGGTMIEAPAEAFPTNEVTLHLPGLSIPSRVAWTNKNFAGLKFVKNLSARRVDSIANLKLDSDQPVDLTDEAPSCFEPGCHLLCKTHRMTMQLLQANVA
;
A
#
# COMPACT_ATOMS: atom_id res chain seq x y z
N MET A 1 4.47 6.52 8.97
CA MET A 1 3.14 6.58 8.33
C MET A 1 3.22 6.35 6.82
N ARG A 2 4.08 7.06 6.06
CA ARG A 2 4.19 6.91 4.58
C ARG A 2 4.50 5.49 4.08
N PHE A 3 5.34 4.72 4.80
CA PHE A 3 5.68 3.34 4.41
C PHE A 3 4.54 2.32 4.58
N ILE A 4 3.69 2.48 5.60
CA ILE A 4 2.53 1.59 5.82
C ILE A 4 1.50 1.80 4.70
N LEU A 5 1.31 3.05 4.27
CA LEU A 5 0.46 3.38 3.13
C LEU A 5 0.97 2.72 1.84
N MET A 6 2.29 2.78 1.58
CA MET A 6 2.87 2.17 0.38
C MET A 6 2.74 0.64 0.35
N ALA A 7 2.94 -0.04 1.49
CA ALA A 7 2.76 -1.48 1.60
C ALA A 7 1.29 -1.90 1.41
N ALA A 8 0.34 -1.15 1.97
CA ALA A 8 -1.09 -1.39 1.79
C ALA A 8 -1.54 -1.19 0.33
N THR A 9 -1.05 -0.14 -0.34
CA THR A 9 -1.34 0.07 -1.77
C THR A 9 -0.78 -1.04 -2.66
N LEU A 10 0.40 -1.59 -2.34
CA LEU A 10 0.99 -2.66 -3.13
C LEU A 10 0.17 -3.96 -3.04
N ILE A 11 -0.33 -4.28 -1.85
CA ILE A 11 -1.20 -5.44 -1.61
C ILE A 11 -2.56 -5.26 -2.32
N CYS A 12 -3.13 -4.06 -2.27
CA CYS A 12 -4.37 -3.75 -2.98
C CYS A 12 -4.21 -3.88 -4.51
N VAL A 13 -3.09 -3.43 -5.09
CA VAL A 13 -2.85 -3.51 -6.54
C VAL A 13 -2.67 -4.96 -7.02
N THR A 14 -2.08 -5.85 -6.20
CA THR A 14 -1.97 -7.27 -6.55
C THR A 14 -3.26 -8.08 -6.35
N GLY A 15 -4.24 -7.53 -5.62
CA GLY A 15 -5.53 -8.17 -5.33
C GLY A 15 -6.70 -7.68 -6.20
N ILE A 16 -6.48 -6.73 -7.12
CA ILE A 16 -7.54 -6.31 -8.06
C ILE A 16 -7.74 -7.45 -9.04
N ALA A 17 -8.95 -8.03 -9.00
CA ALA A 17 -9.43 -9.02 -9.95
C ALA A 17 -9.00 -8.63 -11.37
N ASN A 18 -8.36 -9.58 -12.03
CA ASN A 18 -7.78 -9.39 -13.36
C ASN A 18 -8.89 -8.84 -14.28
N PRO A 19 -8.79 -7.62 -14.85
CA PRO A 19 -9.85 -7.05 -15.68
C PRO A 19 -10.24 -7.94 -16.87
N ALA A 20 -9.37 -8.90 -17.21
CA ALA A 20 -9.65 -10.00 -18.13
C ALA A 20 -10.88 -10.83 -17.72
N GLN A 21 -11.10 -11.11 -16.43
CA GLN A 21 -12.23 -11.95 -15.96
C GLN A 21 -13.59 -11.28 -16.16
N ALA A 22 -13.70 -9.97 -15.92
CA ALA A 22 -14.96 -9.24 -16.12
C ALA A 22 -15.36 -9.21 -17.61
N SER A 23 -14.41 -9.01 -18.52
CA SER A 23 -14.68 -9.07 -19.97
C SER A 23 -14.99 -10.47 -20.50
N GLN A 24 -14.49 -11.51 -19.80
CA GLN A 24 -14.69 -12.91 -20.18
C GLN A 24 -16.10 -13.40 -19.80
N LEU A 25 -16.61 -12.94 -18.64
CA LEU A 25 -17.98 -13.21 -18.17
C LEU A 25 -19.02 -12.65 -19.15
N ASP A 26 -18.91 -11.38 -19.54
CA ASP A 26 -19.80 -10.73 -20.52
C ASP A 26 -19.78 -11.41 -21.91
N SER A 27 -18.67 -12.09 -22.24
CA SER A 27 -18.51 -12.73 -23.55
C SER A 27 -19.23 -14.08 -23.63
N CYS A 28 -19.33 -14.83 -22.54
CA CYS A 28 -19.95 -16.14 -22.60
C CYS A 28 -21.50 -16.08 -22.57
N ASP A 29 -22.14 -15.07 -21.97
CA ASP A 29 -23.61 -14.88 -22.07
C ASP A 29 -24.05 -14.69 -23.54
N ILE A 30 -23.21 -14.01 -24.34
CA ILE A 30 -23.43 -13.82 -25.78
C ILE A 30 -23.31 -15.16 -26.51
N VAL A 31 -22.31 -15.96 -26.14
CA VAL A 31 -22.05 -17.28 -26.75
C VAL A 31 -23.20 -18.24 -26.44
N GLU A 32 -23.75 -18.21 -25.22
CA GLU A 32 -24.91 -19.02 -24.85
C GLU A 32 -26.16 -18.65 -25.68
N GLY A 33 -26.43 -17.35 -25.84
CA GLY A 33 -27.51 -16.87 -26.71
C GLY A 33 -27.33 -17.22 -28.19
N LEU A 34 -26.08 -17.43 -28.65
CA LEU A 34 -25.78 -17.89 -30.02
C LEU A 34 -25.89 -19.41 -30.17
N LEU A 35 -25.60 -20.17 -29.11
CA LEU A 35 -25.70 -21.63 -29.07
C LEU A 35 -27.14 -22.14 -29.12
N ALA A 36 -28.10 -21.36 -28.62
CA ALA A 36 -29.53 -21.73 -28.68
C ALA A 36 -30.14 -21.60 -30.09
N LEU A 37 -29.56 -20.75 -30.95
CA LEU A 37 -30.14 -20.41 -32.26
C LEU A 37 -30.33 -21.59 -33.23
N PRO A 38 -29.39 -22.56 -33.34
CA PRO A 38 -29.58 -23.72 -34.21
C PRO A 38 -30.72 -24.65 -33.76
N THR A 39 -31.02 -24.71 -32.46
CA THR A 39 -32.16 -25.50 -31.97
C THR A 39 -33.46 -24.78 -32.29
N ASP A 40 -33.52 -23.47 -32.03
CA ASP A 40 -34.69 -22.65 -32.31
C ASP A 40 -35.02 -22.61 -33.82
N ILE A 41 -34.00 -22.56 -34.69
CA ILE A 41 -34.25 -22.54 -36.14
C ILE A 41 -34.85 -23.86 -36.64
N GLU A 42 -34.43 -25.02 -36.10
CA GLU A 42 -34.98 -26.31 -36.46
C GLU A 42 -36.40 -26.50 -35.91
N LEU A 43 -36.68 -26.00 -34.70
CA LEU A 43 -38.05 -25.98 -34.15
C LEU A 43 -38.99 -25.14 -35.01
N VAL A 44 -38.55 -23.95 -35.42
CA VAL A 44 -39.33 -23.08 -36.32
C VAL A 44 -39.49 -23.72 -37.71
N ARG A 45 -38.47 -24.39 -38.26
CA ARG A 45 -38.58 -25.15 -39.53
C ARG A 45 -39.60 -26.26 -39.48
N ALA A 46 -39.65 -26.98 -38.36
CA ALA A 46 -40.60 -28.05 -38.14
C ALA A 46 -42.03 -27.56 -37.89
N GLY A 47 -42.28 -26.23 -37.93
CA GLY A 47 -43.57 -25.64 -37.58
C GLY A 47 -43.93 -25.74 -36.09
N ARG A 48 -42.95 -26.08 -35.24
CA ARG A 48 -43.12 -26.33 -33.80
C ARG A 48 -42.62 -25.18 -32.91
N GLY A 49 -42.01 -24.14 -33.49
CA GLY A 49 -41.45 -23.00 -32.76
C GLY A 49 -42.11 -21.66 -33.12
N ASP A 50 -42.06 -20.69 -32.20
CA ASP A 50 -42.51 -19.32 -32.46
C ASP A 50 -41.44 -18.54 -33.26
N ALA A 51 -41.71 -18.35 -34.54
CA ALA A 51 -40.84 -17.58 -35.44
C ALA A 51 -40.61 -16.13 -34.98
N ARG A 52 -41.58 -15.51 -34.28
CA ARG A 52 -41.44 -14.16 -33.74
C ARG A 52 -40.51 -14.15 -32.54
N GLN A 53 -40.61 -15.13 -31.66
CA GLN A 53 -39.68 -15.30 -30.53
C GLN A 53 -38.25 -15.54 -31.01
N PHE A 54 -38.05 -16.44 -31.99
CA PHE A 54 -36.74 -16.66 -32.59
C PHE A 54 -36.13 -15.36 -33.17
N LYS A 55 -36.92 -14.58 -33.92
CA LYS A 55 -36.47 -13.29 -34.46
C LYS A 55 -36.05 -12.31 -33.36
N ARG A 56 -36.78 -12.26 -32.24
CA ARG A 56 -36.43 -11.41 -31.09
C ARG A 56 -35.12 -11.86 -30.42
N ASN A 57 -35.01 -13.16 -30.12
CA ASN A 57 -33.81 -13.73 -29.51
C ASN A 57 -32.57 -13.49 -30.39
N LEU A 58 -32.70 -13.73 -31.68
CA LEU A 58 -31.64 -13.48 -32.64
C LEU A 58 -31.26 -11.99 -32.74
N ALA A 59 -32.25 -11.09 -32.81
CA ALA A 59 -31.97 -9.66 -32.83
C ALA A 59 -31.27 -9.17 -31.56
N GLN A 60 -31.64 -9.74 -30.41
CA GLN A 60 -31.02 -9.46 -29.12
C GLN A 60 -29.57 -9.95 -29.10
N SER A 61 -29.30 -11.22 -29.43
CA SER A 61 -27.93 -11.79 -29.51
C SER A 61 -27.03 -11.02 -30.48
N LEU A 62 -27.59 -10.51 -31.59
CA LEU A 62 -26.85 -9.74 -32.59
C LEU A 62 -26.71 -8.25 -32.26
N SER A 63 -27.54 -7.69 -31.38
CA SER A 63 -27.42 -6.28 -30.97
C SER A 63 -26.07 -5.99 -30.32
N VAL A 64 -25.48 -7.00 -29.67
CA VAL A 64 -24.16 -6.90 -29.04
C VAL A 64 -23.04 -6.71 -30.06
N LEU A 65 -23.20 -7.21 -31.29
CA LEU A 65 -22.27 -6.98 -32.39
C LEU A 65 -22.30 -5.55 -32.94
N LYS A 66 -23.25 -4.72 -32.51
CA LYS A 66 -23.27 -3.28 -32.86
C LYS A 66 -22.25 -2.50 -32.04
N ASP A 67 -21.88 -2.98 -30.85
CA ASP A 67 -20.86 -2.34 -30.02
C ASP A 67 -19.46 -2.73 -30.49
N ARG A 68 -18.77 -1.80 -31.16
CA ARG A 68 -17.40 -2.02 -31.68
C ARG A 68 -16.40 -2.41 -30.59
N ARG A 69 -16.64 -2.05 -29.32
CA ARG A 69 -15.74 -2.41 -28.21
C ARG A 69 -15.84 -3.90 -27.86
N ARG A 70 -17.01 -4.51 -28.04
CA ARG A 70 -17.26 -5.94 -27.78
C ARG A 70 -16.89 -6.83 -28.98
N VAL A 71 -16.81 -6.26 -30.18
CA VAL A 71 -16.47 -6.98 -31.42
C VAL A 71 -14.98 -7.28 -31.57
N ALA A 72 -14.10 -6.67 -30.77
CA ALA A 72 -12.65 -6.89 -30.83
C ALA A 72 -12.23 -8.35 -30.62
N VAL A 73 -13.12 -9.16 -30.07
CA VAL A 73 -12.92 -10.57 -29.74
C VAL A 73 -13.15 -11.50 -30.96
N PHE A 74 -13.90 -11.06 -31.96
CA PHE A 74 -14.24 -11.85 -33.15
C PHE A 74 -13.35 -11.50 -34.35
N SER A 75 -12.95 -12.52 -35.12
CA SER A 75 -12.23 -12.29 -36.37
C SER A 75 -13.13 -11.60 -37.42
N LYS A 76 -12.54 -10.89 -38.38
CA LYS A 76 -13.29 -10.24 -39.46
C LYS A 76 -14.18 -11.24 -40.24
N ALA A 77 -13.73 -12.49 -40.36
CA ALA A 77 -14.49 -13.55 -41.00
C ALA A 77 -15.70 -14.00 -40.17
N GLU A 78 -15.53 -14.15 -38.85
CA GLU A 78 -16.62 -14.49 -37.91
C GLU A 78 -17.69 -13.40 -37.89
N VAL A 79 -17.29 -12.13 -37.80
CA VAL A 79 -18.21 -10.98 -37.86
C VAL A 79 -18.95 -10.94 -39.19
N ARG A 80 -18.28 -11.26 -40.31
CA ARG A 80 -18.92 -11.34 -41.63
C ARG A 80 -19.97 -12.46 -41.66
N THR A 81 -19.67 -13.64 -41.13
CA THR A 81 -20.61 -14.77 -41.04
C THR A 81 -21.82 -14.41 -40.18
N LEU A 82 -21.60 -13.82 -39.00
CA LEU A 82 -22.68 -13.38 -38.11
C LEU A 82 -23.54 -12.28 -38.74
N ARG A 83 -22.95 -11.36 -39.51
CA ARG A 83 -23.70 -10.34 -40.27
C ARG A 83 -24.47 -10.92 -41.44
N ILE A 84 -23.94 -11.91 -42.15
CA ILE A 84 -24.68 -12.62 -43.21
C ILE A 84 -25.89 -13.32 -42.57
N PHE A 85 -25.71 -13.96 -41.42
CA PHE A 85 -26.80 -14.58 -40.67
C PHE A 85 -27.84 -13.55 -40.20
N ALA A 86 -27.38 -12.42 -39.67
CA ALA A 86 -28.24 -11.29 -39.27
C ALA A 86 -29.03 -10.69 -40.44
N GLY A 87 -28.35 -10.46 -41.57
CA GLY A 87 -28.91 -9.85 -42.77
C GLY A 87 -29.90 -10.76 -43.49
N ALA A 88 -29.65 -12.07 -43.49
CA ALA A 88 -30.54 -13.08 -44.07
C ALA A 88 -31.89 -13.19 -43.36
N VAL A 89 -32.02 -12.68 -42.13
CA VAL A 89 -33.23 -12.81 -41.29
C VAL A 89 -34.17 -11.61 -41.41
N ARG A 90 -33.81 -10.58 -42.20
CA ARG A 90 -34.67 -9.40 -42.40
C ARG A 90 -35.90 -9.72 -43.28
N GLU A 91 -37.06 -9.39 -42.69
CA GLU A 91 -38.44 -9.21 -43.17
C GLU A 91 -39.09 -10.22 -44.15
N ASP A 92 -38.37 -10.84 -45.07
CA ASP A 92 -38.98 -11.58 -46.19
C ASP A 92 -38.68 -13.08 -46.21
N TRP A 93 -38.24 -13.64 -45.08
CA TRP A 93 -37.72 -15.01 -45.03
C TRP A 93 -38.83 -16.06 -44.87
N LYS A 94 -39.04 -16.90 -45.91
CA LYS A 94 -39.69 -18.22 -45.77
C LYS A 94 -38.57 -19.26 -45.57
N LEU A 95 -38.70 -20.12 -44.55
CA LEU A 95 -37.64 -21.04 -44.08
C LEU A 95 -37.12 -22.07 -45.10
N ASN A 96 -37.63 -22.05 -46.32
CA ASN A 96 -37.30 -23.00 -47.40
C ASN A 96 -36.17 -22.48 -48.32
N GLY A 97 -35.37 -21.50 -47.87
CA GLY A 97 -34.31 -20.88 -48.67
C GLY A 97 -34.83 -20.04 -49.84
N THR A 98 -36.09 -19.62 -49.76
CA THR A 98 -36.78 -18.82 -50.77
C THR A 98 -37.23 -17.50 -50.17
N SER A 99 -36.99 -16.40 -50.88
CA SER A 99 -37.60 -15.10 -50.59
C SER A 99 -39.12 -15.20 -50.49
N ALA A 100 -39.75 -14.19 -49.87
CA ALA A 100 -41.20 -13.97 -49.93
C ALA A 100 -41.76 -14.00 -51.37
N ASN A 101 -40.95 -13.58 -52.36
CA ASN A 101 -41.26 -13.62 -53.80
C ASN A 101 -40.89 -14.95 -54.52
N GLY A 102 -40.55 -16.01 -53.78
CA GLY A 102 -40.28 -17.35 -54.33
C GLY A 102 -38.88 -17.55 -54.93
N ARG A 103 -38.01 -16.53 -54.97
CA ARG A 103 -36.64 -16.68 -55.49
C ARG A 103 -35.73 -17.41 -54.50
N LYS A 104 -35.02 -18.44 -54.97
CA LYS A 104 -33.94 -19.09 -54.19
C LYS A 104 -32.82 -18.09 -53.96
N ILE A 105 -32.40 -17.91 -52.70
CA ILE A 105 -31.34 -16.96 -52.35
C ILE A 105 -29.98 -17.65 -52.53
N PRO A 106 -29.14 -17.24 -53.50
CA PRO A 106 -27.83 -17.85 -53.73
C PRO A 106 -26.92 -17.63 -52.51
N GLY A 107 -26.29 -18.69 -52.01
CA GLY A 107 -25.36 -18.64 -50.87
C GLY A 107 -25.92 -19.13 -49.53
N LEU A 108 -27.24 -19.33 -49.42
CA LEU A 108 -27.88 -19.93 -48.24
C LEU A 108 -28.08 -21.45 -48.32
N THR A 109 -27.52 -22.10 -49.35
CA THR A 109 -27.50 -23.57 -49.47
C THR A 109 -26.46 -24.23 -48.57
N ARG A 110 -25.68 -23.46 -47.78
CA ARG A 110 -24.91 -24.04 -46.68
C ARG A 110 -25.89 -24.66 -45.70
N THR A 111 -25.83 -25.99 -45.61
CA THR A 111 -26.70 -26.79 -44.76
C THR A 111 -26.59 -26.31 -43.32
N SER A 112 -27.69 -26.44 -42.55
CA SER A 112 -27.74 -26.17 -41.10
C SER A 112 -26.48 -26.67 -40.38
N LYS A 113 -25.99 -27.83 -40.83
CA LYS A 113 -24.75 -28.49 -40.40
C LYS A 113 -23.48 -27.65 -40.54
N THR A 114 -23.27 -26.92 -41.64
CA THR A 114 -22.09 -26.06 -41.82
C THR A 114 -22.12 -24.86 -40.88
N ILE A 115 -23.30 -24.26 -40.69
CA ILE A 115 -23.46 -23.12 -39.76
C ILE A 115 -23.24 -23.59 -38.32
N GLN A 116 -23.82 -24.74 -37.95
CA GLN A 116 -23.65 -25.34 -36.63
C GLN A 116 -22.18 -25.68 -36.35
N SER A 117 -21.45 -26.22 -37.32
CA SER A 117 -20.01 -26.50 -37.20
C SER A 117 -19.16 -25.23 -37.06
N GLN A 118 -19.52 -24.14 -37.75
CA GLN A 118 -18.81 -22.86 -37.59
C GLN A 118 -19.12 -22.20 -36.25
N LEU A 119 -20.36 -22.27 -35.77
CA LEU A 119 -20.74 -21.75 -34.46
C LEU A 119 -20.08 -22.57 -33.33
N SER A 120 -20.02 -23.89 -33.44
CA SER A 120 -19.34 -24.73 -32.44
C SER A 120 -17.84 -24.45 -32.38
N ALA A 121 -17.18 -24.22 -33.51
CA ALA A 121 -15.76 -23.84 -33.53
C ALA A 121 -15.50 -22.46 -32.90
N ILE A 122 -16.44 -21.52 -33.05
CA ILE A 122 -16.37 -20.21 -32.37
C ILE A 122 -16.52 -20.38 -30.86
N VAL A 123 -17.46 -21.23 -30.41
CA VAL A 123 -17.71 -21.51 -29.00
C VAL A 123 -16.51 -22.19 -28.34
N GLU A 124 -15.93 -23.19 -29.00
CA GLU A 124 -14.76 -23.93 -28.52
C GLU A 124 -13.54 -23.00 -28.33
N LYS A 125 -13.35 -22.04 -29.25
CA LYS A 125 -12.31 -21.01 -29.15
C LYS A 125 -12.43 -20.12 -27.91
N PHE A 126 -13.65 -19.92 -27.40
CA PHE A 126 -13.88 -19.12 -26.19
C PHE A 126 -13.82 -19.92 -24.89
N GLY A 127 -13.66 -21.25 -24.97
CA GLY A 127 -13.56 -22.12 -23.79
C GLY A 127 -14.83 -22.14 -22.94
N CYS A 128 -15.96 -21.60 -23.43
CA CYS A 128 -17.25 -21.68 -22.75
C CYS A 128 -17.77 -23.11 -22.96
N ILE A 129 -17.49 -24.02 -22.02
CA ILE A 129 -18.04 -25.38 -22.03
C ILE A 129 -19.45 -25.29 -21.45
N PRO A 130 -20.53 -25.57 -22.22
CA PRO A 130 -21.87 -25.59 -21.66
C PRO A 130 -21.95 -26.73 -20.63
N HIS A 131 -22.25 -26.40 -19.37
CA HIS A 131 -22.53 -27.44 -18.39
C HIS A 131 -23.86 -28.10 -18.76
N GLY A 132 -23.88 -29.44 -18.74
CA GLY A 132 -25.11 -30.22 -18.85
C GLY A 132 -26.15 -29.69 -17.86
N SER A 133 -27.38 -29.60 -18.33
CA SER A 133 -28.54 -28.83 -17.83
C SER A 133 -29.08 -29.20 -16.42
N ASN A 134 -28.24 -29.62 -15.48
CA ASN A 134 -28.67 -29.98 -14.14
C ASN A 134 -28.35 -28.84 -13.16
N ALA A 135 -29.33 -27.94 -13.08
CA ALA A 135 -29.66 -26.94 -12.04
C ALA A 135 -28.71 -26.73 -10.84
N GLY A 136 -28.40 -25.46 -10.55
CA GLY A 136 -28.59 -24.95 -9.19
C GLY A 136 -27.50 -24.12 -8.53
N SER A 137 -26.36 -23.80 -9.17
CA SER A 137 -25.35 -22.95 -8.53
C SER A 137 -24.66 -22.00 -9.51
N SER A 138 -24.24 -20.85 -8.96
CA SER A 138 -23.71 -19.66 -9.63
C SER A 138 -22.81 -19.98 -10.84
N LEU A 139 -23.17 -19.36 -11.97
CA LEU A 139 -22.83 -19.67 -13.36
C LEU A 139 -21.34 -19.66 -13.76
N TRP A 140 -20.41 -19.34 -12.86
CA TRP A 140 -18.98 -19.23 -13.18
C TRP A 140 -18.12 -19.70 -12.00
N SER A 141 -17.72 -20.97 -12.02
CA SER A 141 -16.53 -21.39 -11.29
C SER A 141 -15.34 -20.87 -12.09
N THR A 142 -14.72 -19.77 -11.64
CA THR A 142 -13.35 -19.47 -12.06
C THR A 142 -12.52 -20.63 -11.53
N GLY A 143 -12.29 -21.64 -12.37
CA GLY A 143 -11.45 -22.77 -12.02
C GLY A 143 -10.20 -22.21 -11.37
N SER A 144 -10.00 -22.53 -10.10
CA SER A 144 -8.89 -22.05 -9.30
C SER A 144 -7.63 -22.49 -10.03
N ALA A 145 -7.04 -21.58 -10.81
CA ALA A 145 -5.77 -21.84 -11.46
C ALA A 145 -4.83 -22.30 -10.35
N PRO A 146 -4.19 -23.47 -10.47
CA PRO A 146 -3.38 -24.03 -9.39
C PRO A 146 -2.36 -22.97 -9.01
N ILE A 147 -2.52 -22.43 -7.80
CA ILE A 147 -1.61 -21.43 -7.27
C ILE A 147 -0.26 -22.11 -7.23
N LYS A 148 0.65 -21.70 -8.11
CA LYS A 148 1.98 -22.29 -8.18
C LYS A 148 2.61 -22.10 -6.79
N PRO A 149 3.20 -23.14 -6.19
CA PRO A 149 3.73 -23.08 -4.82
C PRO A 149 4.74 -21.93 -4.64
N PHE A 150 5.44 -21.55 -5.71
CA PHE A 150 6.34 -20.39 -5.74
C PHE A 150 5.63 -19.07 -5.44
N THR A 151 4.41 -18.84 -5.95
CA THR A 151 3.69 -17.58 -5.71
C THR A 151 3.36 -17.41 -4.24
N LEU A 152 2.95 -18.50 -3.57
CA LEU A 152 2.68 -18.49 -2.13
C LEU A 152 3.96 -18.19 -1.33
N LEU A 153 5.09 -18.81 -1.71
CA LEU A 153 6.38 -18.57 -1.06
C LEU A 153 6.80 -17.09 -1.14
N PHE A 154 6.68 -16.45 -2.31
CA PHE A 154 7.02 -15.03 -2.47
C PHE A 154 6.15 -14.11 -1.62
N VAL A 155 4.86 -14.40 -1.51
CA VAL A 155 3.94 -13.62 -0.66
C VAL A 155 4.32 -13.74 0.81
N VAL A 156 4.62 -14.95 1.28
CA VAL A 156 5.04 -15.18 2.67
C VAL A 156 6.37 -14.49 2.97
N VAL A 157 7.37 -14.63 2.11
CA VAL A 157 8.68 -13.98 2.28
C VAL A 157 8.54 -12.46 2.27
N GLY A 158 7.75 -11.90 1.34
CA GLY A 158 7.45 -10.47 1.29
C GLY A 158 6.81 -9.96 2.58
N MET A 159 5.84 -10.71 3.12
CA MET A 159 5.18 -10.39 4.37
C MET A 159 6.15 -10.39 5.56
N VAL A 160 7.03 -11.39 5.66
CA VAL A 160 8.04 -11.48 6.73
C VAL A 160 9.02 -10.30 6.66
N LEU A 161 9.48 -9.92 5.46
CA LEU A 161 10.39 -8.78 5.30
C LEU A 161 9.73 -7.45 5.71
N VAL A 162 8.45 -7.27 5.37
CA VAL A 162 7.68 -6.08 5.80
C VAL A 162 7.54 -6.03 7.33
N LEU A 163 7.23 -7.17 7.96
CA LEU A 163 7.12 -7.25 9.42
C LEU A 163 8.47 -6.97 10.12
N LEU A 164 9.57 -7.53 9.60
CA LEU A 164 10.92 -7.24 10.09
C LEU A 164 11.26 -5.76 9.95
N GLY A 165 10.99 -5.16 8.78
CA GLY A 165 11.19 -3.74 8.55
C GLY A 165 10.39 -2.86 9.53
N ALA A 166 9.12 -3.20 9.76
CA ALA A 166 8.26 -2.50 10.71
C ALA A 166 8.78 -2.64 12.16
N TYR A 167 9.19 -3.85 12.56
CA TYR A 167 9.77 -4.11 13.88
C TYR A 167 11.03 -3.27 14.13
N TRP A 168 11.94 -3.22 13.15
CA TRP A 168 13.15 -2.40 13.24
C TRP A 168 12.83 -0.90 13.37
N LEU A 169 11.84 -0.42 12.63
CA LEU A 169 11.43 0.99 12.64
C LEU A 169 10.77 1.37 13.97
N VAL A 170 9.93 0.50 14.53
CA VAL A 170 9.34 0.68 15.86
C VAL A 170 10.40 0.61 16.96
N ARG A 171 11.32 -0.35 16.88
CA ARG A 171 12.43 -0.48 17.85
C ARG A 171 13.35 0.74 17.83
N SER A 172 13.62 1.31 16.65
CA SER A 172 14.36 2.57 16.51
C SER A 172 13.64 3.72 17.23
N ARG A 173 12.30 3.78 17.15
CA ARG A 173 11.48 4.78 17.87
C ARG A 173 11.45 4.58 19.38
N TYR A 174 11.51 3.34 19.89
CA TYR A 174 11.64 3.10 21.33
C TYR A 174 12.92 3.69 21.92
N SER A 175 14.00 3.81 21.13
CA SER A 175 15.20 4.52 21.56
C SER A 175 15.01 6.04 21.70
N ALA A 176 13.91 6.59 21.16
CA ALA A 176 13.62 8.02 21.13
C ALA A 176 12.58 8.45 22.17
N GLN A 177 12.09 7.55 23.04
CA GLN A 177 11.27 7.97 24.17
C GLN A 177 12.12 8.85 25.10
N ARG A 178 11.77 10.14 25.13
CA ARG A 178 12.37 11.14 26.01
C ARG A 178 11.58 11.17 27.31
N LYS A 179 12.30 11.12 28.43
CA LYS A 179 11.74 11.36 29.76
C LYS A 179 12.07 12.77 30.16
N ILE A 180 11.05 13.53 30.57
CA ILE A 180 11.23 14.87 31.09
C ILE A 180 11.87 14.74 32.48
N CYS A 181 12.97 15.42 32.70
CA CYS A 181 13.63 15.52 34.00
C CYS A 181 14.23 16.93 34.11
N ARG A 182 14.26 17.50 35.31
CA ARG A 182 14.93 18.79 35.55
C ARG A 182 16.05 18.54 36.53
N LEU A 183 17.25 18.34 36.00
CA LEU A 183 18.42 18.02 36.80
C LEU A 183 19.51 19.07 36.52
N PRO A 184 20.13 19.67 37.56
CA PRO A 184 21.34 20.44 37.38
C PRO A 184 22.42 19.52 36.82
N ALA A 185 23.17 20.08 35.89
CA ALA A 185 24.23 19.40 35.16
C ALA A 185 25.36 20.39 34.91
N LEU A 186 26.50 19.86 34.56
CA LEU A 186 27.67 20.64 34.17
C LEU A 186 28.11 20.17 32.78
N ILE A 187 28.34 21.10 31.88
CA ILE A 187 28.83 20.80 30.54
C ILE A 187 30.24 21.36 30.38
N ARG A 188 31.18 20.49 29.97
CA ARG A 188 32.58 20.81 29.73
C ARG A 188 32.93 20.66 28.25
N TYR A 189 33.62 21.65 27.69
CA TYR A 189 34.05 21.68 26.30
C TYR A 189 35.23 22.65 26.14
N ASP A 190 36.26 22.26 25.40
CA ASP A 190 37.40 23.13 25.07
C ASP A 190 38.04 23.84 26.29
N GLY A 191 38.16 23.13 27.42
CA GLY A 191 38.66 23.70 28.69
C GLY A 191 37.69 24.67 29.39
N ILE A 192 36.57 25.01 28.77
CA ILE A 192 35.47 25.80 29.30
C ILE A 192 34.47 24.88 29.98
N CYS A 193 33.74 25.43 30.95
CA CYS A 193 32.72 24.73 31.68
C CYS A 193 31.48 25.63 31.87
N THR A 194 30.29 25.06 31.92
CA THR A 194 29.04 25.82 32.08
C THR A 194 28.08 25.00 32.93
N ALA A 195 27.60 25.58 34.03
CA ALA A 195 26.50 25.01 34.81
C ALA A 195 25.20 25.18 34.00
N THR A 196 24.39 24.13 33.90
CA THR A 196 23.18 24.10 33.09
C THR A 196 22.10 23.22 33.71
N THR A 197 20.87 23.34 33.24
CA THR A 197 19.81 22.38 33.58
C THR A 197 19.60 21.41 32.42
N MET A 198 19.60 20.12 32.72
CA MET A 198 19.10 19.05 31.85
C MET A 198 17.58 19.00 31.96
N LEU A 199 16.89 19.03 30.81
CA LEU A 199 15.44 19.19 30.69
C LEU A 199 14.70 17.93 30.23
N ASP A 200 15.40 17.08 29.49
CA ASP A 200 14.93 15.75 29.13
C ASP A 200 16.10 14.77 28.98
N ILE A 201 15.82 13.48 28.96
CA ILE A 201 16.82 12.46 28.65
C ILE A 201 16.20 11.31 27.86
N SER A 202 16.95 10.79 26.91
CA SER A 202 16.65 9.57 26.16
C SER A 202 17.87 8.66 26.15
N ARG A 203 17.78 7.50 25.49
CA ARG A 203 18.94 6.62 25.34
C ARG A 203 20.05 7.23 24.48
N GLY A 204 19.71 8.10 23.53
CA GLY A 204 20.66 8.62 22.55
C GLY A 204 21.12 10.06 22.82
N GLY A 205 20.55 10.74 23.80
CA GLY A 205 20.83 12.15 24.02
C GLY A 205 19.87 12.82 25.00
N THR A 206 20.08 14.11 25.18
CA THR A 206 19.39 14.97 26.14
C THR A 206 19.24 16.38 25.60
N MET A 207 18.24 17.11 26.06
CA MET A 207 18.12 18.55 25.92
C MET A 207 18.59 19.25 27.20
N ILE A 208 19.43 20.26 27.04
CA ILE A 208 19.91 21.14 28.12
C ILE A 208 19.56 22.60 27.81
N GLU A 209 19.66 23.46 28.80
CA GLU A 209 19.72 24.91 28.58
C GLU A 209 20.99 25.27 27.79
N ALA A 210 20.85 26.21 26.85
CA ALA A 210 21.99 26.66 26.08
C ALA A 210 22.89 27.58 26.94
N PRO A 211 24.23 27.44 26.82
CA PRO A 211 25.14 28.48 27.29
C PRO A 211 24.83 29.82 26.58
N ALA A 212 25.11 30.94 27.25
CA ALA A 212 24.91 32.27 26.68
C ALA A 212 25.77 32.52 25.42
N GLU A 213 26.93 31.88 25.37
CA GLU A 213 27.83 31.90 24.22
C GLU A 213 27.67 30.61 23.40
N ALA A 214 27.90 30.70 22.09
CA ALA A 214 27.87 29.53 21.22
C ALA A 214 29.00 28.55 21.56
N PHE A 215 28.75 27.25 21.38
CA PHE A 215 29.79 26.23 21.57
C PHE A 215 30.92 26.42 20.55
N PRO A 216 32.19 26.52 20.98
CA PRO A 216 33.33 26.60 20.08
C PRO A 216 33.63 25.25 19.41
N THR A 217 33.19 24.14 20.01
CA THR A 217 33.37 22.78 19.51
C THR A 217 32.08 21.97 19.60
N ASN A 218 31.97 20.94 18.77
CA ASN A 218 30.83 20.03 18.84
C ASN A 218 31.02 18.92 19.88
N GLU A 219 32.21 18.74 20.45
CA GLU A 219 32.52 17.67 21.39
C GLU A 219 32.46 18.21 22.82
N VAL A 220 31.59 17.60 23.63
CA VAL A 220 31.29 18.08 24.97
C VAL A 220 31.17 16.89 25.92
N THR A 221 31.45 17.11 27.19
CA THR A 221 31.19 16.14 28.25
C THR A 221 30.10 16.67 29.16
N LEU A 222 29.02 15.91 29.30
CA LEU A 222 27.94 16.21 30.23
C LEU A 222 28.22 15.50 31.54
N HIS A 223 28.31 16.25 32.62
CA HIS A 223 28.47 15.74 33.98
C HIS A 223 27.15 15.91 34.73
N LEU A 224 26.70 14.79 35.30
CA LEU A 224 25.58 14.66 36.23
C LEU A 224 26.15 14.15 37.55
N PRO A 225 25.38 14.15 38.65
CA PRO A 225 25.83 13.61 39.93
C PRO A 225 26.30 12.15 39.79
N GLY A 226 27.60 11.93 40.00
CA GLY A 226 28.25 10.62 39.86
C GLY A 226 28.23 10.01 38.45
N LEU A 227 28.04 10.82 37.40
CA LEU A 227 28.08 10.34 36.02
C LEU A 227 28.60 11.36 35.01
N SER A 228 29.72 11.01 34.37
CA SER A 228 30.22 11.70 33.17
C SER A 228 29.81 11.00 31.86
N ILE A 229 29.25 11.76 30.92
CA ILE A 229 28.72 11.27 29.63
C ILE A 229 29.35 12.04 28.45
N PRO A 230 30.30 11.43 27.72
CA PRO A 230 30.81 11.98 26.47
C PRO A 230 29.70 12.16 25.43
N SER A 231 29.62 13.35 24.86
CA SER A 231 28.49 13.80 24.05
C SER A 231 28.94 14.69 22.89
N ARG A 232 28.01 14.93 21.96
CA ARG A 232 28.18 15.89 20.87
C ARG A 232 27.01 16.84 20.77
N VAL A 233 27.26 18.11 20.47
CA VAL A 233 26.20 19.09 20.18
C VAL A 233 25.54 18.70 18.85
N ALA A 234 24.27 18.31 18.90
CA ALA A 234 23.49 17.92 17.73
C ALA A 234 22.73 19.10 17.11
N TRP A 235 22.29 20.03 17.96
CA TRP A 235 21.67 21.29 17.56
C TRP A 235 21.75 22.28 18.72
N THR A 236 21.68 23.57 18.41
CA THR A 236 21.61 24.65 19.40
C THR A 236 20.68 25.75 18.91
N ASN A 237 20.02 26.43 19.84
CA ASN A 237 19.28 27.66 19.61
C ASN A 237 19.53 28.63 20.78
N LYS A 238 18.82 29.77 20.80
CA LYS A 238 19.02 30.81 21.82
C LYS A 238 18.84 30.32 23.26
N ASN A 239 17.97 29.34 23.51
CA ASN A 239 17.58 28.95 24.86
C ASN A 239 18.00 27.52 25.22
N PHE A 240 18.16 26.65 24.22
CA PHE A 240 18.33 25.22 24.39
C PHE A 240 19.37 24.63 23.45
N ALA A 241 20.01 23.56 23.91
CA ALA A 241 20.90 22.74 23.09
C ALA A 241 20.53 21.27 23.22
N GLY A 242 20.59 20.56 22.10
CA GLY A 242 20.44 19.10 22.07
C GLY A 242 21.80 18.44 22.05
N LEU A 243 22.07 17.58 23.02
CA LEU A 243 23.27 16.76 23.09
C LEU A 243 22.95 15.34 22.63
N LYS A 244 23.82 14.76 21.80
CA LYS A 244 23.79 13.35 21.39
C LYS A 244 24.91 12.62 22.11
N PHE A 245 24.57 11.55 22.82
CA PHE A 245 25.56 10.74 23.52
C PHE A 245 26.43 9.98 22.51
N VAL A 246 27.73 9.91 22.76
CA VAL A 246 28.66 9.12 21.92
C VAL A 246 28.30 7.64 22.00
N LYS A 247 27.94 7.16 23.20
CA LYS A 247 27.43 5.82 23.45
C LYS A 247 26.02 5.89 24.02
N ASN A 248 25.10 5.12 23.44
CA ASN A 248 23.73 5.05 23.94
C ASN A 248 23.69 4.52 25.38
N LEU A 249 22.87 5.15 26.21
CA LEU A 249 22.57 4.68 27.56
C LEU A 249 21.66 3.44 27.53
N SER A 250 21.78 2.60 28.55
CA SER A 250 20.82 1.52 28.79
C SER A 250 19.49 2.12 29.24
N ALA A 251 18.37 1.44 28.94
CA ALA A 251 17.05 1.90 29.38
C ALA A 251 17.00 2.08 30.90
N ARG A 252 17.56 1.11 31.66
CA ARG A 252 17.69 1.19 33.12
C ARG A 252 18.42 2.45 33.58
N ARG A 253 19.51 2.84 32.91
CA ARG A 253 20.26 4.05 33.30
C ARG A 253 19.48 5.33 32.97
N VAL A 254 18.78 5.38 31.85
CA VAL A 254 17.86 6.50 31.53
C VAL A 254 16.78 6.62 32.61
N ASP A 255 16.20 5.49 33.04
CA ASP A 255 15.17 5.47 34.07
C ASP A 255 15.71 5.93 35.43
N SER A 256 16.91 5.47 35.81
CA SER A 256 17.57 5.90 37.05
C SER A 256 17.85 7.41 37.05
N ILE A 257 18.35 7.96 35.94
CA ILE A 257 18.61 9.40 35.82
C ILE A 257 17.28 10.17 35.83
N ALA A 258 16.30 9.78 35.03
CA ALA A 258 15.04 10.51 34.92
C ALA A 258 14.24 10.55 36.23
N ASN A 259 14.39 9.54 37.08
CA ASN A 259 13.73 9.44 38.39
C ASN A 259 14.59 9.94 39.55
N LEU A 260 15.78 10.50 39.27
CA LEU A 260 16.66 11.03 40.31
C LEU A 260 15.95 12.23 40.95
N LYS A 261 15.46 12.05 42.17
CA LYS A 261 14.87 13.13 42.97
C LYS A 261 16.03 13.84 43.64
N LEU A 262 16.20 15.10 43.31
CA LEU A 262 17.10 15.97 44.05
C LEU A 262 16.26 16.58 45.16
N ASP A 263 16.63 16.29 46.41
CA ASP A 263 16.03 16.96 47.55
C ASP A 263 16.29 18.46 47.37
N SER A 264 15.23 19.26 47.35
CA SER A 264 15.26 20.67 46.91
C SER A 264 16.23 21.55 47.71
N ASP A 265 16.64 21.08 48.88
CA ASP A 265 17.35 21.86 49.88
C ASP A 265 18.84 21.52 49.97
N GLN A 266 19.28 20.44 49.31
CA GLN A 266 20.71 20.12 49.27
C GLN A 266 21.31 20.56 47.93
N PRO A 267 22.36 21.41 47.96
CA PRO A 267 23.09 21.74 46.75
C PRO A 267 23.62 20.43 46.16
N VAL A 268 23.27 20.19 44.90
CA VAL A 268 23.71 19.00 44.20
C VAL A 268 25.22 19.05 44.09
N ASP A 269 25.88 18.15 44.80
CA ASP A 269 27.31 18.10 44.81
C ASP A 269 27.80 17.56 43.46
N LEU A 270 28.24 18.48 42.61
CA LEU A 270 28.90 18.19 41.34
C LEU A 270 30.42 18.23 41.48
N THR A 271 30.96 18.51 42.68
CA THR A 271 32.38 18.83 42.86
C THR A 271 33.30 17.67 42.49
N ASP A 272 32.92 16.43 42.79
CA ASP A 272 33.69 15.23 42.45
C ASP A 272 33.85 15.00 40.94
N GLU A 273 32.88 15.47 40.15
CA GLU A 273 32.82 15.30 38.69
C GLU A 273 33.28 16.55 37.94
N ALA A 274 33.32 17.68 38.62
CA ALA A 274 33.63 18.96 38.04
C ALA A 274 35.16 19.19 37.93
N PRO A 275 35.62 20.01 36.97
CA PRO A 275 37.01 20.45 36.98
C PRO A 275 37.33 21.14 38.31
N SER A 276 38.60 21.09 38.73
CA SER A 276 39.07 21.64 40.01
C SER A 276 38.76 23.12 40.26
N CYS A 277 38.34 23.86 39.24
CA CYS A 277 37.92 25.25 39.35
C CYS A 277 36.43 25.45 39.66
N PHE A 278 35.63 24.37 39.74
CA PHE A 278 34.20 24.45 40.01
C PHE A 278 33.93 24.53 41.51
N GLU A 279 33.37 25.65 41.91
CA GLU A 279 32.74 25.85 43.21
C GLU A 279 31.34 26.45 42.98
N PRO A 280 30.35 26.22 43.87
CA PRO A 280 29.08 26.92 43.80
C PRO A 280 29.31 28.45 43.69
N GLY A 281 28.78 29.07 42.63
CA GLY A 281 29.00 30.50 42.35
C GLY A 281 30.26 30.85 41.55
N CYS A 282 31.11 29.88 41.18
CA CYS A 282 32.33 30.13 40.40
C CYS A 282 32.09 30.86 39.07
N HIS A 283 30.92 30.71 38.45
CA HIS A 283 30.54 31.38 37.22
C HIS A 283 30.45 32.92 37.33
N LEU A 284 30.47 33.47 38.56
CA LEU A 284 30.49 34.91 38.79
C LEU A 284 31.90 35.50 38.64
N LEU A 285 32.95 34.72 38.90
CA LEU A 285 34.34 35.22 39.01
C LEU A 285 35.32 34.50 38.07
N CYS A 286 34.96 33.31 37.59
CA CYS A 286 35.86 32.45 36.84
C CYS A 286 35.73 32.70 35.33
N LYS A 287 36.83 33.13 34.68
CA LYS A 287 36.87 33.35 33.22
C LYS A 287 36.56 32.11 32.39
N THR A 288 36.72 30.91 32.96
CA THR A 288 36.46 29.63 32.29
C THR A 288 35.04 29.11 32.50
N HIS A 289 34.26 29.74 33.38
CA HIS A 289 32.86 29.36 33.60
C HIS A 289 31.91 30.33 32.91
N ARG A 290 31.06 29.81 32.02
CA ARG A 290 30.04 30.60 31.32
C ARG A 290 28.68 30.39 31.97
N MET A 291 27.85 31.43 31.95
CA MET A 291 26.44 31.36 32.37
C MET A 291 25.56 30.80 31.25
N THR A 292 24.43 30.19 31.62
CA THR A 292 23.33 29.95 30.66
C THR A 292 22.52 31.23 30.45
N MET A 293 21.76 31.26 29.35
CA MET A 293 20.87 32.38 29.07
C MET A 293 19.81 32.61 30.16
N GLN A 294 19.33 31.55 30.82
CA GLN A 294 18.35 31.68 31.89
C GLN A 294 18.94 32.31 33.15
N LEU A 295 20.14 31.90 33.57
CA LEU A 295 20.83 32.51 34.70
C LEU A 295 21.15 33.98 34.43
N LEU A 296 21.54 34.30 33.19
CA LEU A 296 21.77 35.68 32.77
C LEU A 296 20.49 36.52 32.87
N GLN A 297 19.33 35.96 32.50
CA GLN A 297 18.05 36.65 32.61
C GLN A 297 17.60 36.83 34.06
N ALA A 298 17.82 35.83 34.92
CA ALA A 298 17.46 35.88 36.33
C ALA A 298 18.26 36.95 37.12
N ASN A 299 19.50 37.22 36.73
CA ASN A 299 20.36 38.22 37.40
C ASN A 299 20.10 39.68 36.94
N VAL A 300 19.34 39.89 35.88
CA VAL A 300 19.03 41.23 35.34
C VAL A 300 17.66 41.74 35.82
N ALA A 301 16.82 40.85 36.35
CA ALA A 301 15.50 41.16 36.92
C ALA A 301 15.60 41.56 38.39
#